data_AF-X1EIU5-F1
#
_entry.id   AF-X1EIU5-F1
#
_cell.length_a   1.000
_cell.length_b   1.000
_cell.length_c   1.000
_cell.angle_alpha   90.00
_cell.angle_beta   90.00
_cell.angle_gamma   90.00
#
_symmetry.space_group_name_H-M   'P 1'
#
loop_
_entity.id
_entity.type
_entity.pdbx_description
1 polymer ?
#
loop_
_entity_poly.entity_id
_entity_poly.type
_entity_poly.pdbx_seq_one_letter_code
_entity_poly.pdbx_strand_id
1 'polypeptide(L)' 'MLKVHKGAKNSKSSVVCDALLLDPQSRSDTYPYIEIDEDRVTIGHEASVSKVGEEQLYYLMSRGLSEEEATT' A
#
# COMPACT_ATOMS: atom_id res chain seq x y z
N MET A 1 9.12 6.70 -5.38
CA MET A 1 9.64 7.27 -6.65
C MET A 1 10.30 6.15 -7.43
N LEU A 2 9.86 5.89 -8.66
CA LEU A 2 10.46 4.94 -9.59
C LEU A 2 10.99 5.72 -10.79
N LYS A 3 12.26 5.56 -11.12
CA LYS A 3 12.85 6.15 -12.32
C LYS A 3 13.54 5.07 -13.14
N VAL A 4 13.29 5.06 -14.45
CA VAL A 4 13.98 4.16 -15.39
C VAL A 4 14.77 5.01 -16.37
N HIS A 5 16.09 4.87 -16.32
CA HIS A 5 17.00 5.62 -17.19
C HIS A 5 17.10 5.00 -18.58
N LYS A 6 17.39 5.85 -19.56
CA LYS A 6 17.70 5.45 -20.93
C LYS A 6 18.81 4.39 -20.96
N GLY A 7 18.61 3.32 -21.72
CA GLY A 7 19.50 2.17 -21.82
C GLY A 7 19.09 0.98 -20.94
N ALA A 8 18.15 1.14 -20.00
CA ALA A 8 17.62 0.09 -19.14
C ALA A 8 16.62 -0.84 -19.86
N LYS A 9 17.00 -1.32 -21.05
CA LYS A 9 16.15 -2.14 -21.90
C LYS A 9 15.75 -3.44 -21.20
N ASN A 10 14.49 -3.81 -21.37
CA ASN A 10 13.82 -4.96 -20.79
C ASN A 10 13.73 -4.94 -19.25
N SER A 11 13.94 -3.79 -18.60
CA SER A 11 13.73 -3.68 -17.15
C SER A 11 12.27 -3.91 -16.79
N LYS A 12 12.04 -4.59 -15.65
CA LYS A 12 10.71 -4.83 -15.09
C LYS A 12 10.65 -4.33 -13.66
N SER A 13 9.58 -3.64 -13.30
CA SER A 13 9.36 -3.17 -11.93
C SER A 13 7.88 -3.24 -11.56
N SER A 14 7.60 -3.65 -10.34
CA SER A 14 6.26 -3.65 -9.75
C SER A 14 6.32 -2.90 -8.43
N VAL A 15 5.48 -1.88 -8.28
CA VAL A 15 5.38 -1.07 -7.05
C VAL A 15 4.01 -1.28 -6.44
N VAL A 16 3.96 -1.86 -5.25
CA VAL A 16 2.71 -2.06 -4.49
C VAL A 16 2.73 -1.15 -3.27
N CYS A 17 1.65 -0.39 -3.09
CA CYS A 17 1.45 0.49 -1.94
C CYS A 17 0.15 0.12 -1.22
N ASP A 18 0.27 -0.62 -0.12
CA ASP A 18 -0.88 -1.00 0.70
C ASP A 18 -0.93 -0.18 1.97
N ALA A 19 -2.12 0.33 2.30
CA ALA A 19 -2.40 1.00 3.56
C ALA A 19 -3.57 0.32 4.27
N LEU A 20 -3.44 0.19 5.58
CA LEU A 20 -4.51 -0.24 6.48
C LEU A 20 -4.82 0.91 7.43
N LEU A 21 -6.06 1.38 7.43
CA LEU A 21 -6.56 2.39 8.35
C LEU A 21 -7.16 1.68 9.57
N LEU A 22 -6.62 1.99 10.75
CA LEU A 22 -6.99 1.33 12.00
C LEU A 22 -8.20 1.97 12.66
N ASP A 23 -8.35 3.29 12.50
CA ASP A 23 -9.42 4.07 13.11
C ASP A 23 -10.00 5.14 12.14
N PRO A 24 -11.09 5.84 12.51
CA PRO A 24 -11.72 6.85 11.66
C PRO A 24 -10.92 8.15 11.44
N GLN A 25 -9.97 8.48 12.30
CA GLN A 25 -9.07 9.63 12.21
C GLN A 25 -7.82 9.31 11.39
N SER A 26 -7.43 8.04 11.31
CA SER A 26 -6.32 7.55 10.49
C SER A 26 -6.49 7.93 9.01
N ARG A 27 -5.41 8.44 8.43
CA ARG A 27 -5.35 8.85 7.02
C ARG A 27 -4.03 8.41 6.41
N SER A 28 -4.10 7.87 5.20
CA SER A 28 -2.92 7.55 4.39
C SER A 28 -2.99 8.33 3.08
N ASP A 29 -1.93 9.10 2.79
CA ASP A 29 -1.78 9.82 1.54
C ASP A 29 -0.59 9.24 0.76
N THR A 30 -0.87 8.66 -0.41
CA THR A 30 0.15 8.05 -1.27
C THR A 30 0.30 8.85 -2.54
N TYR A 31 1.52 9.35 -2.80
CA TYR A 31 1.87 10.12 -4.00
C TYR A 31 2.87 9.33 -4.85
N PRO A 32 2.42 8.48 -5.78
CA PRO A 32 3.31 7.74 -6.66
C PRO A 32 3.99 8.71 -7.64
N TYR A 33 5.28 8.50 -7.87
CA TYR A 33 6.04 9.21 -8.89
C TYR A 33 6.79 8.18 -9.72
N ILE A 34 6.51 8.16 -11.03
CA ILE A 34 7.11 7.24 -12.00
C ILE A 34 7.61 8.05 -13.20
N GLU A 35 8.90 7.92 -13.52
CA GLU A 35 9.56 8.61 -14.63
C GLU A 35 10.32 7.60 -15.49
N ILE A 36 10.00 7.55 -16.79
CA ILE A 36 10.51 6.51 -17.70
C ILE A 36 11.17 7.17 -18.92
N ASP A 37 12.49 7.05 -18.98
CA ASP A 37 13.34 7.55 -20.08
C ASP A 37 13.71 6.43 -21.09
N GLU A 38 13.10 5.25 -20.99
CA GLU A 38 13.38 4.08 -21.84
C GLU A 38 12.10 3.40 -22.36
N ASP A 39 12.10 3.05 -23.64
CA ASP A 39 10.89 2.64 -24.37
C ASP A 39 10.57 1.15 -24.17
N ARG A 40 11.59 0.34 -23.89
CA ARG A 40 11.47 -1.12 -23.79
C ARG A 40 11.42 -1.60 -22.35
N VAL A 41 10.37 -1.25 -21.61
CA VAL A 41 10.25 -1.59 -20.18
C VAL A 41 8.85 -2.09 -19.83
N THR A 42 8.72 -2.80 -18.70
CA THR A 42 7.41 -3.22 -18.17
C THR A 42 7.29 -2.74 -16.73
N ILE A 43 6.36 -1.83 -16.47
CA ILE A 43 6.18 -1.21 -15.16
C ILE A 43 4.74 -1.40 -14.71
N GLY A 44 4.56 -1.93 -13.50
CA GLY A 44 3.27 -2.05 -12.83
C GLY A 44 3.25 -1.23 -11.55
N HIS A 45 2.13 -0.55 -11.29
CA HIS A 45 1.88 0.09 -10.01
C HIS A 45 0.48 -0.26 -9.51
N GLU A 46 0.43 -0.71 -8.26
CA GLU A 46 -0.79 -1.02 -7.54
C GLU A 46 -0.79 -0.25 -6.22
N ALA A 47 -1.96 0.27 -5.84
CA ALA A 47 -2.16 0.90 -4.55
C ALA A 47 -3.53 0.52 -4.00
N SER A 48 -3.56 0.07 -2.74
CA SER A 48 -4.79 -0.31 -2.06
C SER A 48 -4.87 0.36 -0.68
N VAL A 49 -6.09 0.74 -0.30
CA VAL A 49 -6.37 1.24 1.06
C VAL A 49 -7.51 0.40 1.62
N SER A 50 -7.25 -0.21 2.76
CA SER A 50 -8.20 -1.05 3.49
C SER A 50 -8.47 -0.45 4.87
N LYS A 51 -9.61 -0.81 5.46
CA LYS A 51 -9.95 -0.48 6.84
C LYS A 51 -10.03 -1.78 7.63
N VAL A 52 -9.70 -1.75 8.92
CA VAL A 52 -9.97 -2.89 9.80
C VAL A 52 -11.48 -3.14 9.82
N GLY A 53 -11.89 -4.33 9.41
CA GLY A 53 -13.29 -4.74 9.39
C GLY A 53 -13.78 -5.14 10.78
N GLU A 54 -15.10 -5.04 11.01
CA GLU A 54 -15.73 -5.44 12.28
C GLU A 54 -15.44 -6.90 12.66
N GLU A 55 -15.34 -7.81 11.68
CA GLU A 55 -14.99 -9.21 11.92
C GLU A 55 -13.55 -9.39 12.42
N GLN A 56 -12.61 -8.60 11.88
CA GLN A 56 -11.20 -8.62 12.30
C GLN A 56 -11.04 -8.01 13.69
N LEU A 57 -11.76 -6.93 13.97
CA LEU A 57 -11.89 -6.33 15.30
C LEU A 57 -12.45 -7.33 16.32
N TYR A 58 -13.56 -7.99 15.98
CA TYR A 58 -14.16 -9.01 16.85
C TYR A 58 -13.20 -10.19 17.10
N TYR A 59 -12.45 -10.61 16.08
CA TYR A 59 -11.43 -11.63 16.23
C TYR A 59 -10.33 -11.19 17.21
N LEU A 60 -9.81 -9.97 17.07
CA LEU A 60 -8.79 -9.41 17.96
C LEU A 60 -9.31 -9.30 19.40
N MET A 61 -10.54 -8.82 19.58
CA MET A 61 -11.18 -8.74 20.91
C MET A 61 -11.43 -10.11 21.53
N SER A 62 -11.78 -11.12 20.73
CA SER A 62 -11.93 -12.50 21.21
C SER A 62 -10.62 -13.12 21.72
N ARG A 63 -9.48 -12.55 21.34
CA ARG A 63 -8.14 -12.93 21.82
C ARG A 63 -7.71 -12.17 23.07
N GLY A 64 -8.59 -11.35 23.66
CA GLY A 64 -8.36 -10.65 24.90
C GLY A 64 -7.86 -9.21 24.75
N LEU A 65 -7.80 -8.68 23.53
CA LEU A 65 -7.51 -7.26 23.29
C LEU A 65 -8.78 -6.44 23.58
N SER A 66 -8.61 -5.29 24.21
CA SER A 66 -9.68 -4.28 24.27
C SER A 66 -9.94 -3.70 22.88
N GLU A 67 -11.10 -3.07 22.69
CA GLU A 67 -11.45 -2.41 21.42
C GLU A 67 -10.42 -1.33 21.04
N GLU A 68 -9.89 -0.61 22.04
CA GLU A 68 -8.86 0.41 21.86
C GLU A 68 -7.53 -0.22 21.40
N GLU A 69 -7.12 -1.35 22.00
CA GLU A 69 -5.94 -2.11 21.56
C GLU A 69 -6.13 -2.79 20.21
N ALA A 70 -7.37 -3.04 19.78
CA ALA A 70 -7.68 -3.67 18.49
C ALA A 70 -7.81 -2.66 17.34
N THR A 71 -7.94 -1.36 17.65
CA THR A 71 -8.07 -0.24 16.69
C THR A 71 -6.85 0.69 16.64
N THR A 72 -5.78 0.39 17.39
CA THR A 72 -4.53 1.16 17.48
C THR A 72 -3.34 0.35 16.97
#